data_AF-A0A2V5MYB1-F1
#
_entry.id   AF-A0A2V5MYB1-F1
#
_cell.length_a   1.000
_cell.length_b   1.000
_cell.length_c   1.000
_cell.angle_alpha   90.00
_cell.angle_beta   90.00
_cell.angle_gamma   90.00
#
_symmetry.space_group_name_H-M   'P 1'
#
loop_
_entity.id
_entity.type
_entity.pdbx_description
1 polymer ?
#
loop_
_entity_poly.entity_id
_entity_poly.type
_entity_poly.pdbx_seq_one_letter_code
_entity_poly.pdbx_strand_id
1 'polypeptide(L)'
;MTDAPATKKTMNEQGHCAQCGAPLPRDIAGGICPQCELRGALNLSADPPQIASGPAAHGGEPAAAALSPSRHHSSIPPLHPSYPIRFGDYELLQEIARGGMGVVYRARQISLDRIVAVKMLLFGALSSAQTVQRFRSEAAAAASLQHPHILAIYEVGFNDGLHFFAMEYVAGRSLAAIVKDGALLPRRAATYLKSIAEAIHYAHERNILHRDLKPSNVLIDSLDQPKVTDFGLAKRLETEIELTLSGQLLGSPNYMPPEQAAAKRGAVGKRSDVYALGAILYHLLTCRPPFVAPTVAATLQEVLNTEPVSPRVLNPGVPPDLETICLKCLEKDSAKRYQSAAALAEELGRYLNDESIQARPVATAEKIWRWCRRKPVTASLGAATMLLMVAVAIGSPIAVVRINRERQRVEQARKQESQQRQQAEAQAYTSDMNLVQQAWDEGNLRRAQALLRAHIPEPGQPDLRGFEWRYLWQLCQDESRYAFTNFEHDVDALAFSPDGKFLAVCAGPVIKLLDINSKLELGELRNANKNDTIYRIAFSPKSTNILATAGQSGVIHLWNLTTKEATPFAEHLSEVDSIEFSPDGKMLAAAFDLALGVWNVESKRLLWTSTNSHISPRTVAFTPDGT
;
A
#
# COMPACT_ATOMS: atom_id res chain seq x y z
N MET A 1 -53.55 54.46 4.39
CA MET A 1 -54.45 53.54 5.13
C MET A 1 -53.56 52.50 5.77
N THR A 2 -53.52 52.25 7.07
CA THR A 2 -54.20 52.80 8.26
C THR A 2 -53.53 52.08 9.45
N ASP A 3 -53.16 52.85 10.47
CA ASP A 3 -53.17 52.58 11.91
C ASP A 3 -52.49 51.35 12.59
N ALA A 4 -51.84 51.71 13.70
CA ALA A 4 -51.18 50.97 14.80
C ALA A 4 -52.14 50.01 15.56
N PRO A 5 -51.75 49.19 16.59
CA PRO A 5 -50.67 49.42 17.55
C PRO A 5 -49.86 48.22 18.09
N ALA A 6 -48.90 48.58 18.94
CA ALA A 6 -47.98 47.75 19.70
C ALA A 6 -48.64 46.69 20.61
N THR A 7 -48.01 45.53 20.71
CA THR A 7 -48.09 44.66 21.89
C THR A 7 -46.72 44.56 22.54
N LYS A 8 -46.62 45.19 23.71
CA LYS A 8 -45.52 45.08 24.67
C LYS A 8 -45.18 43.60 24.91
N LYS A 9 -44.00 43.15 24.49
CA LYS A 9 -43.34 42.01 25.12
C LYS A 9 -42.77 42.52 26.44
N THR A 10 -43.41 42.15 27.54
CA THR A 10 -42.79 42.18 28.85
C THR A 10 -41.51 41.34 28.79
N MET A 11 -40.36 42.01 28.74
CA MET A 11 -39.07 41.39 29.04
C MET A 11 -39.19 40.80 30.44
N ASN A 12 -39.11 39.48 30.56
CA ASN A 12 -38.94 38.87 31.87
C ASN A 12 -37.49 39.14 32.28
N GLU A 13 -37.29 40.19 33.06
CA GLU A 13 -35.99 40.76 33.46
C GLU A 13 -35.15 39.87 34.38
N GLN A 14 -35.53 38.62 34.58
CA GLN A 14 -34.75 37.69 35.39
C GLN A 14 -34.33 36.57 34.47
N GLY A 15 -33.11 36.67 33.94
CA GLY A 15 -32.42 35.58 33.25
C GLY A 15 -32.10 34.45 34.21
N HIS A 16 -33.12 33.92 34.89
CA HIS A 16 -33.09 32.87 35.89
C HIS A 16 -34.32 31.97 35.70
N CYS A 17 -34.14 30.68 35.92
CA CYS A 17 -35.17 29.66 35.78
C CYS A 17 -36.28 29.85 36.82
N ALA A 18 -37.54 29.84 36.38
CA ALA A 18 -38.70 30.03 37.25
C ALA A 18 -38.86 28.93 38.32
N GLN A 19 -38.24 27.74 38.14
CA GLN A 19 -38.44 26.59 39.01
C GLN A 19 -37.29 26.33 39.99
N CYS A 20 -36.07 26.73 39.66
CA CYS A 20 -34.89 26.50 40.52
C CYS A 20 -34.02 27.75 40.72
N GLY A 21 -34.32 28.86 40.05
CA GLY A 21 -33.57 30.11 40.17
C GLY A 21 -32.21 30.13 39.47
N ALA A 22 -31.83 29.09 38.72
CA ALA A 22 -30.54 29.05 38.02
C ALA A 22 -30.48 30.00 36.81
N PRO A 23 -29.37 30.70 36.53
CA PRO A 23 -29.29 31.68 35.45
C PRO A 23 -29.50 31.05 34.07
N LEU A 24 -30.33 31.67 33.23
CA LEU A 24 -30.69 31.25 31.89
C LEU A 24 -30.02 32.14 30.82
N PRO A 25 -29.47 31.55 29.74
CA PRO A 25 -29.10 32.29 28.54
C PRO A 25 -30.32 33.01 27.95
N ARG A 26 -30.11 34.21 27.38
CA ARG A 26 -31.18 35.15 26.94
C ARG A 26 -32.12 34.64 25.85
N ASP A 27 -31.86 33.44 25.32
CA ASP A 27 -32.43 32.95 24.08
C ASP A 27 -33.45 31.80 24.31
N ILE A 28 -33.68 31.42 25.58
CA ILE A 28 -34.60 30.32 25.94
C ILE A 28 -36.01 30.89 26.12
N ALA A 29 -36.89 30.61 25.15
CA ALA A 29 -38.25 31.15 25.06
C ALA A 29 -39.28 30.59 26.08
N GLY A 30 -38.84 29.89 27.13
CA GLY A 30 -39.74 29.17 28.06
C GLY A 30 -39.54 29.45 29.55
N GLY A 31 -38.51 30.22 29.96
CA GLY A 31 -38.28 30.58 31.37
C GLY A 31 -37.95 29.41 32.32
N ILE A 32 -37.78 28.18 31.81
CA ILE A 32 -37.42 26.98 32.57
C ILE A 32 -36.10 26.43 32.00
N CYS A 33 -35.16 26.00 32.86
CA CYS A 33 -33.89 25.46 32.40
C CYS A 33 -34.06 24.02 31.87
N PRO A 34 -33.19 23.57 30.94
CA PRO A 34 -33.25 22.22 30.38
C PRO A 34 -33.24 21.12 31.44
N GLN A 35 -32.59 21.35 32.58
CA GLN A 35 -32.53 20.40 33.68
C GLN A 35 -33.85 20.26 34.44
N CYS A 36 -34.61 21.34 34.60
CA CYS A 36 -35.96 21.32 35.19
C CYS A 36 -36.99 20.74 34.21
N GLU A 37 -36.85 21.03 32.92
CA GLU A 37 -37.67 20.47 31.85
C GLU A 37 -37.48 18.95 31.74
N LEU A 38 -36.23 18.48 31.80
CA LEU A 38 -35.89 17.06 31.86
C LEU A 38 -36.43 16.39 33.12
N ARG A 39 -36.45 17.09 34.27
CA ARG A 39 -37.00 16.58 35.53
C ARG A 39 -38.53 16.44 35.47
N GLY A 40 -39.21 17.35 34.78
CA GLY A 40 -40.64 17.24 34.47
C GLY A 40 -40.98 16.11 33.49
N ALA A 41 -40.12 15.89 32.49
CA ALA A 41 -40.28 14.79 31.53
C ALA A 41 -40.00 13.39 32.13
N LEU A 42 -39.22 13.31 33.21
CA LEU A 42 -38.77 12.06 33.82
C LEU A 42 -39.66 11.55 34.98
N ASN A 43 -40.80 12.20 35.28
CA ASN A 43 -41.83 11.75 36.25
C ASN A 43 -41.29 10.89 37.42
N LEU A 44 -40.34 11.43 38.18
CA LEU A 44 -39.96 10.90 39.48
C LEU A 44 -40.87 11.55 40.53
N SER A 45 -41.94 10.84 40.85
CA SER A 45 -42.93 11.22 41.85
C SER A 45 -42.29 11.42 43.23
N ALA A 46 -42.40 12.64 43.73
CA ALA A 46 -42.33 12.96 45.14
C ALA A 46 -43.26 14.16 45.38
N ASP A 47 -44.52 13.87 45.72
CA ASP A 47 -45.44 14.90 46.22
C ASP A 47 -45.24 15.07 47.75
N PRO A 48 -45.21 16.32 48.24
CA PRO A 48 -45.37 16.67 49.65
C PRO A 48 -46.88 16.88 50.02
N PRO A 49 -47.25 16.93 51.31
CA PRO A 49 -48.65 16.78 51.72
C PRO A 49 -49.46 18.08 51.57
N GLN A 50 -50.72 17.93 51.14
CA GLN A 50 -51.75 18.97 51.24
C GLN A 50 -52.69 18.73 52.42
N ILE A 51 -53.06 19.85 53.04
CA ILE A 51 -54.10 20.04 54.04
C ILE A 51 -55.47 19.93 53.37
N ALA A 52 -56.40 19.14 53.93
CA ALA A 52 -57.84 19.41 53.82
C ALA A 52 -58.65 18.71 54.92
N SER A 53 -59.58 19.51 55.46
CA SER A 53 -60.70 19.27 56.36
C SER A 53 -61.65 18.12 55.98
N GLY A 54 -62.30 17.51 56.99
CA GLY A 54 -63.33 16.46 56.87
C GLY A 54 -64.67 16.91 56.24
N PRO A 55 -65.82 16.19 56.41
CA PRO A 55 -66.18 15.30 57.53
C PRO A 55 -66.91 13.97 57.19
N ALA A 56 -67.18 13.21 58.27
CA ALA A 56 -68.34 12.35 58.56
C ALA A 56 -68.39 10.86 58.12
N ALA A 57 -68.44 10.03 59.18
CA ALA A 57 -69.39 8.94 59.46
C ALA A 57 -69.10 7.48 59.04
N HIS A 58 -69.39 6.62 60.03
CA HIS A 58 -69.64 5.16 60.00
C HIS A 58 -68.45 4.18 60.14
N GLY A 59 -68.24 3.75 61.39
CA GLY A 59 -68.62 2.41 61.83
C GLY A 59 -67.64 1.25 61.59
N GLY A 60 -67.22 0.59 62.68
CA GLY A 60 -66.81 -0.82 62.64
C GLY A 60 -65.41 -1.13 63.18
N GLU A 61 -65.31 -1.32 64.49
CA GLU A 61 -64.39 -2.28 65.12
C GLU A 61 -64.77 -3.74 64.69
N PRO A 62 -63.91 -4.78 64.82
CA PRO A 62 -63.07 -5.02 66.01
C PRO A 62 -61.66 -5.63 65.85
N ALA A 63 -60.86 -5.38 66.90
CA ALA A 63 -59.94 -6.26 67.62
C ALA A 63 -58.87 -7.11 66.88
N ALA A 64 -57.59 -6.91 67.23
CA ALA A 64 -56.89 -7.80 68.19
C ALA A 64 -55.40 -7.43 68.40
N ALA A 65 -55.00 -7.58 69.66
CA ALA A 65 -53.66 -7.94 70.17
C ALA A 65 -52.53 -6.90 70.12
N ALA A 66 -52.38 -6.23 71.26
CA ALA A 66 -51.20 -5.52 71.73
C ALA A 66 -49.98 -6.43 71.92
N LEU A 67 -48.80 -5.91 71.63
CA LEU A 67 -47.51 -6.26 72.27
C LEU A 67 -46.59 -5.03 72.16
N SER A 68 -46.46 -4.29 73.27
CA SER A 68 -45.47 -3.22 73.44
C SER A 68 -44.13 -3.80 73.92
N PRO A 69 -42.97 -3.34 73.42
CA PRO A 69 -41.70 -3.49 74.12
C PRO A 69 -41.28 -2.18 74.79
N SER A 70 -40.95 -2.30 76.07
CA SER A 70 -40.46 -1.28 76.99
C SER A 70 -39.18 -0.60 76.51
N ARG A 71 -39.13 0.74 76.62
CA ARG A 71 -37.94 1.56 76.35
C ARG A 71 -36.99 1.54 77.56
N HIS A 72 -35.87 0.83 77.45
CA HIS A 72 -34.66 1.17 78.21
C HIS A 72 -33.81 2.12 77.35
N HIS A 73 -33.80 3.41 77.71
CA HIS A 73 -32.87 4.39 77.16
C HIS A 73 -31.45 4.06 77.62
N SER A 74 -30.61 3.56 76.72
CA SER A 74 -29.14 3.61 76.86
C SER A 74 -28.66 4.94 76.30
N SER A 75 -28.20 5.83 77.17
CA SER A 75 -27.71 7.16 76.84
C SER A 75 -26.34 7.09 76.18
N ILE A 76 -26.29 7.34 74.87
CA ILE A 76 -25.05 7.69 74.16
C ILE A 76 -24.57 9.05 74.69
N PRO A 77 -23.27 9.27 74.96
CA PRO A 77 -22.78 10.57 75.40
C PRO A 77 -23.08 11.67 74.34
N PRO A 78 -23.46 12.88 74.75
CA PRO A 78 -23.88 13.94 73.83
C PRO A 78 -22.74 14.45 72.92
N LEU A 79 -23.13 15.04 71.79
CA LEU A 79 -22.30 15.41 70.63
C LEU A 79 -21.20 16.48 70.84
N HIS A 80 -21.05 17.06 72.02
CA HIS A 80 -19.88 17.88 72.38
C HIS A 80 -19.71 17.87 73.90
N PRO A 81 -18.91 16.97 74.47
CA PRO A 81 -18.57 17.02 75.87
C PRO A 81 -17.36 17.94 76.10
N SER A 82 -17.45 18.80 77.11
CA SER A 82 -16.29 19.44 77.71
C SER A 82 -15.45 18.35 78.40
N TYR A 83 -14.31 18.00 77.82
CA TYR A 83 -13.39 17.04 78.43
C TYR A 83 -12.78 17.59 79.73
N PRO A 84 -12.44 16.72 80.71
CA PRO A 84 -12.42 15.25 80.64
C PRO A 84 -13.75 14.55 80.99
N ILE A 85 -14.03 13.39 80.36
CA ILE A 85 -15.14 12.48 80.72
C ILE A 85 -14.58 11.20 81.31
N ARG A 86 -15.16 10.69 82.40
CA ARG A 86 -14.80 9.40 82.97
C ARG A 86 -15.54 8.25 82.29
N PHE A 87 -14.82 7.20 81.90
CA PHE A 87 -15.32 5.96 81.31
C PHE A 87 -14.58 4.78 81.97
N GLY A 88 -15.20 4.16 82.98
CA GLY A 88 -14.56 3.12 83.80
C GLY A 88 -13.28 3.62 84.48
N ASP A 89 -12.16 2.93 84.22
CA ASP A 89 -10.79 3.27 84.68
C ASP A 89 -10.10 4.35 83.81
N TYR A 90 -10.81 4.91 82.83
CA TYR A 90 -10.23 5.84 81.86
C TYR A 90 -10.83 7.24 81.99
N GLU A 91 -9.96 8.24 82.08
CA GLU A 91 -10.31 9.64 81.92
C GLU A 91 -10.08 10.03 80.46
N LEU A 92 -11.14 10.17 79.66
CA LEU A 92 -11.08 10.55 78.26
C LEU A 92 -10.69 12.04 78.17
N LEU A 93 -9.57 12.33 77.52
CA LEU A 93 -8.99 13.67 77.43
C LEU A 93 -9.32 14.37 76.11
N GLN A 94 -9.28 13.64 74.99
CA GLN A 94 -9.46 14.21 73.65
C GLN A 94 -9.86 13.13 72.64
N GLU A 95 -10.78 13.44 71.74
CA GLU A 95 -11.05 12.60 70.56
C GLU A 95 -9.89 12.71 69.55
N ILE A 96 -9.25 11.56 69.24
CA ILE A 96 -8.17 11.47 68.25
C ILE A 96 -8.74 11.22 66.86
N ALA A 97 -9.72 10.31 66.76
CA ALA A 97 -10.29 9.89 65.49
C ALA A 97 -11.70 9.32 65.65
N ARG A 98 -12.53 9.47 64.62
CA ARG A 98 -13.86 8.88 64.50
C ARG A 98 -14.06 8.28 63.12
N GLY A 99 -14.62 7.08 63.07
CA GLY A 99 -14.93 6.38 61.82
C GLY A 99 -16.14 5.46 61.97
N GLY A 100 -16.47 4.72 60.90
CA GLY A 100 -17.65 3.84 60.87
C GLY A 100 -17.67 2.74 61.94
N MET A 101 -16.49 2.36 62.44
CA MET A 101 -16.34 1.28 63.43
C MET A 101 -16.30 1.78 64.89
N GLY A 102 -16.21 3.09 65.13
CA GLY A 102 -16.04 3.61 66.48
C GLY A 102 -15.34 4.96 66.61
N VAL A 103 -15.07 5.34 67.85
CA VAL A 103 -14.37 6.57 68.25
C VAL A 103 -13.13 6.20 69.05
N VAL A 104 -12.01 6.87 68.77
CA VAL A 104 -10.74 6.71 69.47
C VAL A 104 -10.44 7.96 70.27
N TYR A 105 -10.23 7.79 71.58
CA TYR A 105 -9.89 8.87 72.50
C TYR A 105 -8.46 8.72 73.00
N ARG A 106 -7.75 9.82 73.16
CA ARG A 106 -6.61 9.93 74.07
C ARG A 106 -7.18 9.94 75.48
N ALA A 107 -6.73 9.04 76.33
CA ALA A 107 -7.22 8.91 77.69
C ALA A 107 -6.07 8.73 78.68
N ARG A 108 -6.29 9.12 79.93
CA ARG A 108 -5.43 8.75 81.07
C ARG A 108 -6.05 7.55 81.75
N GLN A 109 -5.32 6.44 81.83
CA GLN A 109 -5.71 5.31 82.67
C GLN A 109 -5.41 5.67 84.13
N ILE A 110 -6.44 5.70 84.97
CA ILE A 110 -6.36 6.22 86.34
C ILE A 110 -5.55 5.27 87.23
N SER A 111 -5.81 3.97 87.16
CA SER A 111 -5.15 2.95 87.99
C SER A 111 -3.62 2.90 87.85
N LEU A 112 -3.09 3.17 86.65
CA LEU A 112 -1.68 3.04 86.30
C LEU A 112 -0.99 4.39 86.01
N ASP A 113 -1.74 5.48 86.12
CA ASP A 113 -1.30 6.83 85.77
C ASP A 113 -0.52 6.94 84.44
N ARG A 114 -1.13 6.46 83.35
CA ARG A 114 -0.50 6.47 82.02
C ARG A 114 -1.44 6.96 80.92
N ILE A 115 -0.87 7.56 79.87
CA ILE A 115 -1.61 7.95 78.68
C ILE A 115 -1.76 6.75 77.74
N VAL A 116 -2.99 6.52 77.29
CA VAL A 116 -3.38 5.44 76.38
C VAL A 116 -4.33 5.96 75.31
N ALA A 117 -4.52 5.18 74.25
CA ALA A 117 -5.62 5.38 73.31
C ALA A 117 -6.74 4.37 73.63
N VAL A 118 -7.98 4.84 73.76
CA VAL A 118 -9.15 3.99 74.02
C VAL A 118 -10.05 4.05 72.79
N LYS A 119 -10.22 2.91 72.10
CA LYS A 119 -11.14 2.78 70.97
C LYS A 119 -12.45 2.17 71.45
N MET A 120 -13.50 2.97 71.40
CA MET A 120 -14.87 2.57 71.72
C MET A 120 -15.59 2.18 70.43
N LEU A 121 -16.20 1.01 70.41
CA LEU A 121 -16.90 0.51 69.24
C LEU A 121 -18.37 0.91 69.30
N LEU A 122 -18.87 1.51 68.22
CA LEU A 122 -20.22 2.07 68.13
C LEU A 122 -21.27 1.04 67.66
N PHE A 123 -20.91 -0.23 67.50
CA PHE A 123 -21.88 -1.29 67.20
C PHE A 123 -22.80 -1.47 68.41
N GLY A 124 -24.02 -0.95 68.29
CA GLY A 124 -24.99 -0.86 69.37
C GLY A 124 -25.46 -2.22 69.92
N ALA A 125 -26.34 -2.14 70.92
CA ALA A 125 -26.97 -3.20 71.71
C ALA A 125 -27.72 -4.33 70.94
N LEU A 126 -27.53 -4.45 69.62
CA LEU A 126 -28.14 -5.41 68.70
C LEU A 126 -27.17 -6.52 68.25
N SER A 127 -25.96 -6.56 68.79
CA SER A 127 -24.96 -7.58 68.44
C SER A 127 -25.34 -8.94 69.02
N SER A 128 -25.40 -9.98 68.20
CA SER A 128 -25.60 -11.36 68.68
C SER A 128 -24.47 -11.76 69.64
N ALA A 129 -24.76 -12.63 70.61
CA ALA A 129 -23.72 -13.15 71.55
C ALA A 129 -22.54 -13.80 70.81
N GLN A 130 -22.77 -14.37 69.61
CA GLN A 130 -21.73 -14.96 68.76
C GLN A 130 -20.80 -13.90 68.15
N THR A 131 -21.34 -12.77 67.72
CA THR A 131 -20.57 -11.62 67.22
C THR A 131 -19.63 -11.12 68.31
N VAL A 132 -20.14 -10.86 69.51
CA VAL A 132 -19.34 -10.34 70.64
C VAL A 132 -18.24 -11.32 71.04
N GLN A 133 -18.53 -12.63 71.06
CA GLN A 133 -17.53 -13.65 71.40
C GLN A 133 -16.40 -13.74 70.37
N ARG A 134 -16.74 -13.64 69.08
CA ARG A 134 -15.72 -13.60 68.00
C ARG A 134 -14.87 -12.34 68.11
N PHE A 135 -15.48 -11.18 68.34
CA PHE A 135 -14.76 -9.92 68.56
C PHE A 135 -13.73 -10.07 69.68
N ARG A 136 -14.15 -10.57 70.85
CA ARG A 136 -13.26 -10.81 71.98
C ARG A 136 -12.12 -11.77 71.63
N SER A 137 -12.42 -12.86 70.91
CA SER A 137 -11.39 -13.82 70.50
C SER A 137 -10.36 -13.22 69.54
N GLU A 138 -10.77 -12.37 68.61
CA GLU A 138 -9.87 -11.71 67.67
C GLU A 138 -9.07 -10.60 68.36
N ALA A 139 -9.70 -9.83 69.25
CA ALA A 139 -9.05 -8.77 70.02
C ALA A 139 -8.01 -9.32 70.99
N ALA A 140 -8.31 -10.46 71.64
CA ALA A 140 -7.35 -11.18 72.47
C ALA A 140 -6.18 -11.73 71.65
N ALA A 141 -6.44 -12.26 70.44
CA ALA A 141 -5.39 -12.72 69.54
C ALA A 141 -4.47 -11.55 69.14
N ALA A 142 -5.02 -10.39 68.78
CA ALA A 142 -4.23 -9.21 68.47
C ALA A 142 -3.45 -8.68 69.68
N ALA A 143 -4.01 -8.73 70.89
CA ALA A 143 -3.34 -8.34 72.13
C ALA A 143 -2.15 -9.24 72.50
N SER A 144 -2.12 -10.49 72.00
CA SER A 144 -0.97 -11.38 72.19
C SER A 144 0.27 -11.01 71.36
N LEU A 145 0.13 -10.09 70.40
CA LEU A 145 1.23 -9.65 69.55
C LEU A 145 2.11 -8.62 70.26
N GLN A 146 3.38 -8.97 70.47
CA GLN A 146 4.39 -8.07 71.03
C GLN A 146 5.53 -7.88 70.03
N HIS A 147 5.54 -6.73 69.37
CA HIS A 147 6.55 -6.40 68.36
C HIS A 147 6.75 -4.88 68.30
N PRO A 148 7.97 -4.35 68.11
CA PRO A 148 8.23 -2.90 68.10
C PRO A 148 7.36 -2.12 67.11
N HIS A 149 7.07 -2.73 65.97
CA HIS A 149 6.27 -2.17 64.87
C HIS A 149 4.80 -2.63 64.86
N ILE A 150 4.29 -3.21 65.94
CA ILE A 150 2.86 -3.50 66.14
C ILE A 150 2.37 -2.70 67.34
N LEU A 151 1.26 -2.00 67.19
CA LEU A 151 0.65 -1.23 68.26
C LEU A 151 0.15 -2.18 69.36
N ALA A 152 0.67 -2.03 70.58
CA ALA A 152 0.31 -2.90 71.69
C ALA A 152 -1.12 -2.62 72.18
N ILE A 153 -1.93 -3.68 72.31
CA ILE A 153 -3.24 -3.63 72.98
C ILE A 153 -3.04 -4.06 74.43
N TYR A 154 -3.41 -3.20 75.37
CA TYR A 154 -3.25 -3.46 76.80
C TYR A 154 -4.47 -4.13 77.43
N GLU A 155 -5.67 -3.74 77.00
CA GLU A 155 -6.91 -4.22 77.58
C GLU A 155 -8.01 -4.30 76.52
N VAL A 156 -8.85 -5.32 76.62
CA VAL A 156 -10.12 -5.43 75.88
C VAL A 156 -11.23 -5.57 76.92
N GLY A 157 -12.22 -4.67 76.87
CA GLY A 157 -13.22 -4.55 77.91
C GLY A 157 -14.64 -4.32 77.38
N PHE A 158 -15.56 -4.22 78.33
CA PHE A 158 -16.95 -3.84 78.10
C PHE A 158 -17.38 -2.94 79.25
N ASN A 159 -17.73 -1.69 78.95
CA ASN A 159 -18.15 -0.72 79.94
C ASN A 159 -19.26 0.17 79.36
N ASP A 160 -20.27 0.48 80.17
CA ASP A 160 -21.46 1.28 79.79
C ASP A 160 -22.16 0.83 78.49
N GLY A 161 -22.27 -0.48 78.29
CA GLY A 161 -22.92 -1.04 77.10
C GLY A 161 -22.07 -1.01 75.83
N LEU A 162 -20.81 -0.54 75.92
CA LEU A 162 -19.89 -0.39 74.80
C LEU A 162 -18.69 -1.31 74.95
N HIS A 163 -18.36 -2.02 73.87
CA HIS A 163 -17.08 -2.70 73.76
C HIS A 163 -15.97 -1.69 73.50
N PHE A 164 -14.86 -1.86 74.22
CA PHE A 164 -13.69 -1.02 74.03
C PHE A 164 -12.41 -1.83 74.09
N PHE A 165 -11.34 -1.25 73.59
CA PHE A 165 -9.99 -1.70 73.90
C PHE A 165 -9.06 -0.50 74.13
N ALA A 166 -8.17 -0.65 75.08
CA ALA A 166 -7.13 0.31 75.41
C ALA A 166 -5.80 -0.16 74.82
N MET A 167 -5.08 0.75 74.18
CA MET A 167 -3.85 0.47 73.44
C MET A 167 -2.82 1.57 73.67
N GLU A 168 -1.58 1.29 73.26
CA GLU A 168 -0.50 2.26 73.22
C GLU A 168 -0.95 3.56 72.53
N TYR A 169 -0.70 4.70 73.16
CA TYR A 169 -0.90 5.99 72.52
C TYR A 169 0.35 6.38 71.73
N VAL A 170 0.21 6.56 70.41
CA VAL A 170 1.29 7.02 69.54
C VAL A 170 1.12 8.51 69.27
N ALA A 171 2.06 9.31 69.78
CA ALA A 171 2.16 10.74 69.51
C ALA A 171 2.74 10.96 68.11
N GLY A 172 1.89 10.86 67.09
CA GLY A 172 2.32 10.91 65.69
C GLY A 172 1.17 11.00 64.69
N ARG A 173 1.47 10.82 63.40
CA ARG A 173 0.51 10.89 62.29
C ARG A 173 0.37 9.54 61.60
N SER A 174 -0.78 9.28 61.00
CA SER A 174 -0.93 8.10 60.14
C SER A 174 -0.14 8.27 58.84
N LEU A 175 0.29 7.16 58.27
CA LEU A 175 0.99 7.14 56.99
C LEU A 175 0.11 7.69 55.85
N ALA A 176 -1.21 7.53 55.96
CA ALA A 176 -2.19 8.20 55.09
C ALA A 176 -2.14 9.73 55.17
N ALA A 177 -1.89 10.30 56.35
CA ALA A 177 -1.75 11.74 56.51
C ALA A 177 -0.41 12.24 55.96
N ILE A 178 0.66 11.45 56.09
CA ILE A 178 1.99 11.81 55.58
C ILE A 178 2.00 11.80 54.04
N VAL A 179 1.46 10.76 53.40
CA VAL A 179 1.46 10.65 51.93
C VAL A 179 0.56 11.69 51.25
N LYS A 180 -0.40 12.28 51.97
CA LYS A 180 -1.19 13.42 51.50
C LYS A 180 -0.35 14.69 51.35
N ASP A 181 0.71 14.84 52.14
CA ASP A 181 1.61 16.00 52.07
C ASP A 181 2.59 15.89 50.89
N GLY A 182 2.78 14.68 50.34
CA GLY A 182 3.62 14.43 49.18
C GLY A 182 4.17 13.00 49.12
N ALA A 183 4.82 12.66 48.01
CA ALA A 183 5.40 11.34 47.82
C ALA A 183 6.62 11.20 48.72
N LEU A 184 6.79 10.03 49.33
CA LEU A 184 7.95 9.77 50.16
C LEU A 184 9.17 9.53 49.28
N LEU A 185 10.34 9.87 49.80
CA LEU A 185 11.62 9.46 49.18
C LEU A 185 11.65 7.93 49.08
N PRO A 186 12.08 7.36 47.93
CA PRO A 186 12.07 5.92 47.68
C PRO A 186 12.71 5.09 48.80
N ARG A 187 13.87 5.53 49.33
CA ARG A 187 14.53 4.84 50.44
C ARG A 187 13.71 4.88 51.74
N ARG A 188 13.12 6.02 52.12
CA ARG A 188 12.25 6.13 53.31
C ARG A 188 11.00 5.26 53.18
N ALA A 189 10.38 5.24 52.00
CA ALA A 189 9.23 4.37 51.72
C ALA A 189 9.61 2.87 51.85
N ALA A 190 10.77 2.47 51.32
CA ALA A 190 11.28 1.12 51.45
C ALA A 190 11.63 0.75 52.90
N THR A 191 12.24 1.66 53.67
CA THR A 191 12.53 1.48 55.10
C THR A 191 11.26 1.22 55.89
N TYR A 192 10.23 2.06 55.73
CA TYR A 192 8.95 1.85 56.40
C TYR A 192 8.31 0.53 56.02
N LEU A 193 8.26 0.22 54.72
CA LEU A 193 7.61 -1.00 54.28
C LEU A 193 8.36 -2.25 54.74
N LYS A 194 9.69 -2.21 54.84
CA LYS A 194 10.48 -3.31 55.41
C LYS A 194 10.08 -3.58 56.86
N SER A 195 10.06 -2.56 57.72
CA SER A 195 9.64 -2.69 59.13
C SER A 195 8.19 -3.17 59.27
N ILE A 196 7.29 -2.69 58.41
CA ILE A 196 5.89 -3.14 58.38
C ILE A 196 5.80 -4.60 57.91
N ALA A 197 6.57 -5.00 56.89
CA ALA A 197 6.58 -6.38 56.40
C ALA A 197 7.13 -7.36 57.45
N GLU A 198 8.15 -6.98 58.22
CA GLU A 198 8.66 -7.73 59.38
C GLU A 198 7.58 -7.89 60.46
N ALA A 199 6.86 -6.82 60.78
CA ALA A 199 5.74 -6.86 61.73
C ALA A 199 4.62 -7.79 61.27
N ILE A 200 4.26 -7.73 59.99
CA ILE A 200 3.23 -8.60 59.42
C ILE A 200 3.68 -10.05 59.36
N HIS A 201 4.96 -10.29 59.07
CA HIS A 201 5.53 -11.63 59.16
C HIS A 201 5.42 -12.21 60.58
N TYR A 202 5.78 -11.44 61.59
CA TYR A 202 5.67 -11.84 63.00
C TYR A 202 4.24 -12.24 63.38
N ALA A 203 3.23 -11.50 62.89
CA ALA A 203 1.83 -11.86 63.07
C ALA A 203 1.44 -13.15 62.30
N HIS A 204 1.95 -13.31 61.07
CA HIS A 204 1.72 -14.50 60.24
C HIS A 204 2.27 -15.80 60.85
N GLU A 205 3.37 -15.73 61.61
CA GLU A 205 3.92 -16.88 62.36
C GLU A 205 2.97 -17.36 63.46
N ARG A 206 2.18 -16.44 64.02
CA ARG A 206 1.13 -16.71 65.02
C ARG A 206 -0.23 -16.99 64.39
N ASN A 207 -0.26 -17.22 63.08
CA ASN A 207 -1.47 -17.46 62.29
C ASN A 207 -2.50 -16.31 62.33
N ILE A 208 -2.05 -15.09 62.60
CA ILE A 208 -2.88 -13.89 62.57
C ILE A 208 -2.68 -13.18 61.23
N LEU A 209 -3.77 -12.93 60.50
CA LEU A 209 -3.79 -12.15 59.27
C LEU A 209 -4.33 -10.76 59.54
N HIS A 210 -3.80 -9.74 58.85
CA HIS A 210 -4.26 -8.37 59.04
C HIS A 210 -5.56 -8.06 58.26
N ARG A 211 -5.63 -8.42 56.98
CA ARG A 211 -6.82 -8.33 56.09
C ARG A 211 -7.35 -6.92 55.73
N ASP A 212 -6.92 -5.88 56.43
CA ASP A 212 -7.25 -4.49 56.10
C ASP A 212 -6.03 -3.55 56.09
N LEU A 213 -4.91 -4.02 55.55
CA LEU A 213 -3.70 -3.20 55.48
C LEU A 213 -3.93 -2.01 54.54
N LYS A 214 -3.70 -0.80 55.07
CA LYS A 214 -3.81 0.47 54.36
C LYS A 214 -3.03 1.55 55.10
N PRO A 215 -2.66 2.67 54.45
CA PRO A 215 -1.85 3.72 55.09
C PRO A 215 -2.49 4.37 56.33
N SER A 216 -3.82 4.31 56.51
CA SER A 216 -4.45 4.84 57.74
C SER A 216 -4.26 3.94 58.96
N ASN A 217 -3.90 2.67 58.74
CA ASN A 217 -3.69 1.66 59.79
C ASN A 217 -2.19 1.49 60.11
N VAL A 218 -1.37 2.46 59.69
CA VAL A 218 0.05 2.56 60.05
C VAL A 218 0.26 3.94 60.64
N LEU A 219 0.70 3.99 61.89
CA LEU A 219 1.06 5.22 62.59
C LEU A 219 2.58 5.39 62.56
N ILE A 220 3.06 6.60 62.34
CA ILE A 220 4.48 6.93 62.48
C ILE A 220 4.65 7.68 63.79
N ASP A 221 5.49 7.16 64.68
CA ASP A 221 5.76 7.77 65.99
C ASP A 221 6.76 8.94 65.91
N SER A 222 7.07 9.55 67.05
CA SER A 222 8.00 10.67 67.15
C SER A 222 9.46 10.31 66.84
N LEU A 223 9.80 9.02 66.77
CA LEU A 223 11.12 8.49 66.41
C LEU A 223 11.19 8.06 64.94
N ASP A 224 10.21 8.46 64.14
CA ASP A 224 10.05 8.11 62.73
C ASP A 224 9.89 6.60 62.48
N GLN A 225 9.34 5.85 63.44
CA GLN A 225 9.13 4.42 63.32
C GLN A 225 7.66 4.07 63.00
N PRO A 226 7.41 3.14 62.06
CA PRO A 226 6.06 2.70 61.76
C PRO A 226 5.54 1.71 62.81
N LYS A 227 4.27 1.86 63.18
CA LYS A 227 3.50 0.95 64.02
C LYS A 227 2.18 0.58 63.34
N VAL A 228 1.98 -0.70 63.10
CA VAL A 228 0.75 -1.25 62.50
C VAL A 228 -0.34 -1.35 63.57
N THR A 229 -1.56 -0.93 63.24
CA THR A 229 -2.73 -0.98 64.12
C THR A 229 -3.92 -1.64 63.41
N ASP A 230 -5.01 -1.90 64.15
CA ASP A 230 -6.28 -2.41 63.63
C ASP A 230 -6.18 -3.78 62.92
N PHE A 231 -5.53 -4.75 63.57
CA PHE A 231 -5.42 -6.14 63.11
C PHE A 231 -6.80 -6.83 63.02
N GLY A 232 -7.47 -6.74 61.88
CA GLY A 232 -8.60 -7.61 61.51
C GLY A 232 -9.87 -7.56 62.36
N LEU A 233 -9.88 -6.84 63.49
CA LEU A 233 -10.86 -6.96 64.58
C LEU A 233 -12.31 -6.59 64.21
N ALA A 234 -12.51 -5.80 63.15
CA ALA A 234 -13.82 -5.21 62.86
C ALA A 234 -14.54 -5.85 61.66
N LYS A 235 -13.80 -6.30 60.62
CA LYS A 235 -14.43 -6.66 59.35
C LYS A 235 -15.18 -8.00 59.34
N ARG A 236 -14.76 -8.97 60.16
CA ARG A 236 -15.45 -10.27 60.21
C ARG A 236 -16.81 -10.22 60.89
N LEU A 237 -17.00 -9.25 61.78
CA LEU A 237 -18.25 -9.01 62.51
C LEU A 237 -19.28 -8.32 61.60
N GLU A 238 -18.81 -7.39 60.77
CA GLU A 238 -19.62 -6.69 59.77
C GLU A 238 -20.06 -7.59 58.60
N THR A 239 -19.29 -8.64 58.28
CA THR A 239 -19.62 -9.57 57.17
C THR A 239 -20.90 -10.39 57.46
N GLU A 240 -21.30 -10.55 58.73
CA GLU A 240 -22.55 -11.19 59.11
C GLU A 240 -23.67 -10.19 59.45
N ILE A 241 -23.35 -8.96 59.87
CA ILE A 241 -24.34 -8.00 60.36
C ILE A 241 -25.01 -7.19 59.25
N GLU A 242 -24.39 -6.99 58.08
CA GLU A 242 -25.04 -6.23 57.00
C GLU A 242 -24.78 -6.79 55.60
N LEU A 243 -25.61 -7.77 55.23
CA LEU A 243 -26.29 -7.79 53.93
C LEU A 243 -27.48 -6.82 53.99
N THR A 244 -27.30 -5.58 54.44
CA THR A 244 -28.36 -4.57 54.38
C THR A 244 -28.32 -3.88 53.01
N LEU A 245 -29.46 -3.98 52.32
CA LEU A 245 -30.11 -3.19 51.26
C LEU A 245 -29.50 -1.86 50.71
N SER A 246 -28.20 -1.59 50.86
CA SER A 246 -27.56 -0.33 50.43
C SER A 246 -26.25 -0.53 49.66
N GLY A 247 -25.79 -1.76 49.43
CA GLY A 247 -24.66 -2.05 48.52
C GLY A 247 -23.31 -1.44 48.95
N GLN A 248 -23.12 -1.06 50.21
CA GLN A 248 -21.84 -0.56 50.72
C GLN A 248 -20.89 -1.73 50.98
N LEU A 249 -20.07 -2.03 49.97
CA LEU A 249 -19.02 -3.05 50.03
C LEU A 249 -17.91 -2.66 51.03
N LEU A 250 -17.54 -3.62 51.87
CA LEU A 250 -16.72 -3.45 53.07
C LEU A 250 -15.22 -3.25 52.75
N GLY A 251 -14.66 -2.09 53.13
CA GLY A 251 -13.22 -1.80 53.07
C GLY A 251 -12.82 -0.64 52.16
N SER A 252 -11.53 -0.29 52.19
CA SER A 252 -10.97 0.62 51.19
C SER A 252 -10.59 -0.20 49.94
N PRO A 253 -11.43 -0.25 48.89
CA PRO A 253 -11.21 -1.14 47.72
C PRO A 253 -9.85 -0.92 47.06
N ASN A 254 -9.28 0.27 47.22
CA ASN A 254 -8.01 0.73 46.68
C ASN A 254 -6.78 -0.10 47.11
N TYR A 255 -6.85 -0.82 48.23
CA TYR A 255 -5.75 -1.69 48.73
C TYR A 255 -6.16 -3.17 48.78
N MET A 256 -7.38 -3.48 48.36
CA MET A 256 -7.96 -4.81 48.46
C MET A 256 -7.28 -5.75 47.45
N PRO A 257 -6.87 -6.96 47.88
CA PRO A 257 -6.31 -7.95 46.96
C PRO A 257 -7.39 -8.58 46.05
N PRO A 258 -7.04 -9.04 44.84
CA PRO A 258 -7.98 -9.63 43.88
C PRO A 258 -8.83 -10.78 44.45
N GLU A 259 -8.22 -11.66 45.24
CA GLU A 259 -8.92 -12.78 45.89
C GLU A 259 -10.00 -12.33 46.89
N GLN A 260 -9.83 -11.16 47.52
CA GLN A 260 -10.80 -10.56 48.42
C GLN A 260 -11.88 -9.80 47.64
N ALA A 261 -11.51 -9.14 46.53
CA ALA A 261 -12.44 -8.45 45.63
C ALA A 261 -13.38 -9.42 44.89
N ALA A 262 -12.92 -10.64 44.57
CA ALA A 262 -13.70 -11.64 43.85
C ALA A 262 -14.79 -12.34 44.70
N ALA A 263 -14.93 -11.99 45.99
CA ALA A 263 -15.87 -12.60 46.94
C ALA A 263 -15.78 -14.14 47.06
N LYS A 264 -14.68 -14.76 46.60
CA LYS A 264 -14.45 -16.21 46.73
C LYS A 264 -14.12 -16.54 48.20
N ARG A 265 -15.10 -17.13 48.90
CA ARG A 265 -14.93 -17.59 50.29
C ARG A 265 -13.71 -18.53 50.39
N GLY A 266 -12.79 -18.24 51.31
CA GLY A 266 -11.64 -19.11 51.64
C GLY A 266 -10.32 -18.80 50.92
N ALA A 267 -10.25 -17.82 50.00
CA ALA A 267 -9.03 -17.54 49.23
C ALA A 267 -8.07 -16.50 49.86
N VAL A 268 -8.49 -15.82 50.95
CA VAL A 268 -7.66 -14.81 51.63
C VAL A 268 -6.64 -15.47 52.56
N GLY A 269 -5.36 -15.16 52.38
CA GLY A 269 -4.26 -15.76 53.13
C GLY A 269 -3.09 -14.81 53.35
N LYS A 270 -1.92 -15.32 53.77
CA LYS A 270 -0.71 -14.53 54.03
C LYS A 270 -0.30 -13.66 52.82
N ARG A 271 -0.49 -14.18 51.61
CA ARG A 271 -0.17 -13.49 50.34
C ARG A 271 -1.14 -12.34 50.00
N SER A 272 -2.29 -12.29 50.66
CA SER A 272 -3.25 -11.20 50.54
C SER A 272 -2.74 -9.96 51.28
N ASP A 273 -2.12 -10.14 52.45
CA ASP A 273 -1.45 -9.05 53.17
C ASP A 273 -0.21 -8.55 52.39
N VAL A 274 0.54 -9.45 51.74
CA VAL A 274 1.67 -9.07 50.85
C VAL A 274 1.23 -8.15 49.71
N TYR A 275 0.07 -8.42 49.09
CA TYR A 275 -0.49 -7.53 48.07
C TYR A 275 -0.82 -6.15 48.66
N ALA A 276 -1.46 -6.12 49.83
CA ALA A 276 -1.81 -4.86 50.47
C ALA A 276 -0.56 -4.05 50.89
N LEU A 277 0.52 -4.70 51.31
CA LEU A 277 1.83 -4.06 51.50
C LEU A 277 2.36 -3.45 50.19
N GLY A 278 2.25 -4.18 49.08
CA GLY A 278 2.56 -3.67 47.74
C GLY A 278 1.72 -2.44 47.36
N ALA A 279 0.43 -2.44 47.69
CA ALA A 279 -0.47 -1.32 47.43
C ALA A 279 -0.14 -0.10 48.32
N ILE A 280 0.30 -0.32 49.56
CA ILE A 280 0.85 0.73 50.42
C ILE A 280 2.11 1.30 49.77
N LEU A 281 3.10 0.47 49.40
CA LEU A 281 4.33 0.92 48.75
C LEU A 281 4.05 1.77 47.51
N TYR A 282 3.15 1.28 46.65
CA TYR A 282 2.72 1.99 45.47
C TYR A 282 2.22 3.39 45.81
N HIS A 283 1.37 3.50 46.83
CA HIS A 283 0.84 4.78 47.28
C HIS A 283 1.94 5.70 47.82
N LEU A 284 2.86 5.18 48.66
CA LEU A 284 3.97 5.99 49.19
C LEU A 284 4.85 6.58 48.08
N LEU A 285 5.04 5.81 47.00
CA LEU A 285 5.88 6.22 45.87
C LEU A 285 5.17 7.16 44.89
N THR A 286 3.83 7.14 44.82
CA THR A 286 3.07 7.79 43.73
C THR A 286 1.98 8.76 44.20
N CYS A 287 1.77 8.94 45.51
CA CYS A 287 0.67 9.73 46.10
C CYS A 287 -0.74 9.27 45.73
N ARG A 288 -0.89 8.12 45.10
CA ARG A 288 -2.20 7.54 44.80
C ARG A 288 -2.17 6.02 44.94
N PRO A 289 -3.30 5.38 45.27
CA PRO A 289 -3.39 3.92 45.24
C PRO A 289 -3.18 3.35 43.82
N PRO A 290 -2.89 2.04 43.70
CA PRO A 290 -2.69 1.39 42.39
C PRO A 290 -3.94 1.40 41.51
N PHE A 291 -5.14 1.35 42.11
CA PHE A 291 -6.43 1.37 41.42
C PHE A 291 -7.37 2.35 42.11
N VAL A 292 -7.98 3.22 41.32
CA VAL A 292 -8.95 4.23 41.76
C VAL A 292 -9.91 4.50 40.61
N ALA A 293 -11.19 4.21 40.83
CA ALA A 293 -12.27 4.53 39.89
C ALA A 293 -13.39 5.33 40.60
N PRO A 294 -14.32 5.95 39.85
CA PRO A 294 -15.40 6.77 40.41
C PRO A 294 -16.36 6.01 41.33
N THR A 295 -16.49 4.70 41.16
CA THR A 295 -17.36 3.84 41.97
C THR A 295 -16.59 2.66 42.55
N VAL A 296 -17.03 2.19 43.72
CA VAL A 296 -16.44 1.01 44.39
C VAL A 296 -16.44 -0.21 43.47
N ALA A 297 -17.57 -0.46 42.77
CA ALA A 297 -17.69 -1.56 41.83
C ALA A 297 -16.68 -1.45 40.66
N ALA A 298 -16.46 -0.25 40.12
CA ALA A 298 -15.47 -0.03 39.08
C ALA A 298 -14.04 -0.26 39.61
N THR A 299 -13.71 0.20 40.81
CA THR A 299 -12.40 -0.04 41.43
C THR A 299 -12.16 -1.54 41.64
N LEU A 300 -13.16 -2.31 42.06
CA LEU A 300 -13.04 -3.77 42.18
C LEU A 300 -12.81 -4.44 40.82
N GLN A 301 -13.48 -3.97 39.76
CA GLN A 301 -13.22 -4.45 38.40
C GLN A 301 -11.79 -4.15 37.94
N GLU A 302 -11.24 -2.98 38.28
CA GLU A 302 -9.83 -2.67 38.02
C GLU A 302 -8.88 -3.58 38.82
N VAL A 303 -9.17 -3.81 40.10
CA VAL A 303 -8.41 -4.73 40.95
C VAL A 303 -8.39 -6.15 40.37
N LEU A 304 -9.49 -6.63 39.79
CA LEU A 304 -9.56 -7.97 39.20
C LEU A 304 -8.92 -8.07 37.82
N ASN A 305 -9.13 -7.07 36.96
CA ASN A 305 -8.93 -7.22 35.51
C ASN A 305 -7.89 -6.26 34.91
N THR A 306 -7.38 -5.29 35.69
CA THR A 306 -6.43 -4.28 35.22
C THR A 306 -5.10 -4.39 35.94
N GLU A 307 -4.01 -4.40 35.16
CA GLU A 307 -2.65 -4.28 35.69
C GLU A 307 -2.40 -2.84 36.17
N PRO A 308 -1.66 -2.65 37.28
CA PRO A 308 -1.39 -1.32 37.82
C PRO A 308 -0.50 -0.53 36.85
N VAL A 309 -0.71 0.79 36.81
CA VAL A 309 0.19 1.69 36.05
C VAL A 309 1.57 1.64 36.68
N SER A 310 2.63 1.58 35.86
CA SER A 310 4.02 1.61 36.35
C SER A 310 4.26 2.81 37.29
N PRO A 311 4.81 2.62 38.51
CA PRO A 311 5.14 3.71 39.41
C PRO A 311 6.04 4.77 38.77
N ARG A 312 6.97 4.38 37.89
CA ARG A 312 7.90 5.29 37.20
C ARG A 312 7.22 6.23 36.19
N VAL A 313 6.05 5.85 35.68
CA VAL A 313 5.24 6.74 34.83
C VAL A 313 4.66 7.89 35.64
N LEU A 314 4.31 7.64 36.91
CA LEU A 314 3.70 8.63 37.80
C LEU A 314 4.74 9.43 38.59
N ASN A 315 5.84 8.78 38.95
CA ASN A 315 6.96 9.38 39.64
C ASN A 315 8.28 8.85 39.02
N PRO A 316 8.88 9.60 38.08
CA PRO A 316 10.13 9.21 37.42
C PRO A 316 11.33 9.01 38.38
N GLY A 317 11.25 9.57 39.60
CA GLY A 317 12.27 9.40 40.64
C GLY A 317 12.29 8.03 41.31
N VAL A 318 11.34 7.13 40.99
CA VAL A 318 11.31 5.76 41.52
C VAL A 318 12.39 4.89 40.86
N PRO A 319 13.29 4.26 41.63
CA PRO A 319 14.30 3.37 41.07
C PRO A 319 13.70 2.09 40.45
N PRO A 320 14.31 1.53 39.39
CA PRO A 320 13.80 0.33 38.70
C PRO A 320 13.62 -0.89 39.62
N ASP A 321 14.54 -1.08 40.56
CA ASP A 321 14.49 -2.22 41.50
C ASP A 321 13.29 -2.10 42.43
N LEU A 322 13.06 -0.91 43.00
CA LEU A 322 11.92 -0.69 43.88
C LEU A 322 10.57 -0.77 43.14
N GLU A 323 10.52 -0.32 41.89
CA GLU A 323 9.37 -0.58 41.00
C GLU A 323 9.13 -2.09 40.83
N THR A 324 10.19 -2.87 40.59
CA THR A 324 10.09 -4.32 40.39
C THR A 324 9.55 -5.01 41.66
N ILE A 325 10.03 -4.62 42.83
CA ILE A 325 9.52 -5.12 44.12
C ILE A 325 8.04 -4.77 44.29
N CYS A 326 7.68 -3.51 44.05
CA CYS A 326 6.32 -3.02 44.18
C CYS A 326 5.34 -3.77 43.25
N LEU A 327 5.69 -3.91 41.97
CA LEU A 327 4.83 -4.56 40.98
C LEU A 327 4.71 -6.08 41.22
N LYS A 328 5.76 -6.75 41.69
CA LYS A 328 5.70 -8.17 42.08
C LYS A 328 4.73 -8.42 43.23
N CYS A 329 4.59 -7.48 44.17
CA CYS A 329 3.57 -7.59 45.22
C CYS A 329 2.14 -7.48 44.66
N LEU A 330 1.95 -6.69 43.60
CA LEU A 330 0.65 -6.40 42.99
C LEU A 330 0.22 -7.40 41.90
N GLU A 331 0.98 -8.49 41.70
CA GLU A 331 0.61 -9.56 40.78
C GLU A 331 -0.79 -10.12 41.11
N LYS A 332 -1.61 -10.33 40.09
CA LYS A 332 -3.00 -10.77 40.29
C LYS A 332 -3.07 -12.20 40.81
N ASP A 333 -2.22 -13.06 40.26
CA ASP A 333 -2.02 -14.42 40.74
C ASP A 333 -1.19 -14.40 42.04
N SER A 334 -1.81 -14.83 43.14
CA SER A 334 -1.16 -14.91 44.45
C SER A 334 0.10 -15.77 44.43
N ALA A 335 0.20 -16.78 43.56
CA ALA A 335 1.37 -17.65 43.49
C ALA A 335 2.62 -16.94 42.93
N LYS A 336 2.43 -15.87 42.13
CA LYS A 336 3.53 -15.08 41.55
C LYS A 336 4.07 -13.99 42.46
N ARG A 337 3.37 -13.69 43.56
CA ARG A 337 3.80 -12.71 44.58
C ARG A 337 4.94 -13.27 45.42
N TYR A 338 5.48 -12.44 46.32
CA TYR A 338 6.31 -12.96 47.41
C TYR A 338 5.51 -13.94 48.27
N GLN A 339 6.13 -15.07 48.61
CA GLN A 339 5.44 -16.17 49.28
C GLN A 339 5.12 -15.86 50.76
N SER A 340 5.85 -14.92 51.35
CA SER A 340 5.70 -14.46 52.73
C SER A 340 6.04 -12.97 52.84
N ALA A 341 5.61 -12.33 53.93
CA ALA A 341 6.03 -10.96 54.25
C ALA A 341 7.53 -10.88 54.59
N ALA A 342 8.13 -11.95 55.15
CA ALA A 342 9.58 -12.03 55.34
C ALA A 342 10.36 -11.93 54.03
N ALA A 343 9.95 -12.68 53.00
CA ALA A 343 10.60 -12.63 51.69
C ALA A 343 10.53 -11.22 51.07
N LEU A 344 9.43 -10.48 51.28
CA LEU A 344 9.33 -9.08 50.88
C LEU A 344 10.29 -8.19 51.69
N ALA A 345 10.37 -8.39 53.02
CA ALA A 345 11.27 -7.61 53.88
C ALA A 345 12.75 -7.83 53.53
N GLU A 346 13.16 -9.07 53.26
CA GLU A 346 14.51 -9.41 52.78
C GLU A 346 14.83 -8.72 51.46
N GLU A 347 13.88 -8.73 50.51
CA GLU A 347 14.06 -8.08 49.22
C GLU A 347 14.21 -6.56 49.34
N LEU A 348 13.41 -5.92 50.21
CA LEU A 348 13.55 -4.49 50.53
C LEU A 348 14.87 -4.23 51.25
N GLY A 349 15.34 -5.16 52.08
CA GLY A 349 16.66 -5.12 52.72
C GLY A 349 17.79 -5.10 51.69
N ARG A 350 17.75 -5.98 50.68
CA ARG A 350 18.73 -5.98 49.57
C ARG A 350 18.77 -4.63 48.87
N TYR A 351 17.60 -4.10 48.50
CA TYR A 351 17.50 -2.78 47.88
C TYR A 351 18.06 -1.66 48.78
N LEU A 352 17.77 -1.67 50.08
CA LEU A 352 18.25 -0.66 51.04
C LEU A 352 19.76 -0.76 51.32
N ASN A 353 20.37 -1.93 51.10
CA ASN A 353 21.80 -2.17 51.22
C ASN A 353 22.55 -2.02 49.87
N ASP A 354 21.84 -1.60 48.81
CA ASP A 354 22.38 -1.49 47.45
C ASP A 354 22.91 -2.84 46.90
N GLU A 355 22.33 -3.95 47.36
CA GLU A 355 22.56 -5.30 46.85
C GLU A 355 21.62 -5.61 45.67
N SER A 356 22.02 -6.52 44.78
CA SER A 356 21.14 -6.98 43.70
C SER A 356 19.88 -7.67 44.24
N ILE A 357 18.72 -7.21 43.78
CA ILE A 357 17.43 -7.83 44.05
C ILE A 357 17.33 -9.20 43.34
N GLN A 358 16.62 -10.16 43.95
CA GLN A 358 16.34 -11.47 43.35
C GLN A 358 15.15 -11.42 42.38
N ALA A 359 14.22 -10.49 42.59
CA ALA A 359 13.08 -10.30 41.73
C ALA A 359 13.53 -9.85 40.32
N ARG A 360 13.12 -10.61 39.30
CA ARG A 360 13.38 -10.24 37.90
C ARG A 360 12.23 -9.40 37.34
N PRO A 361 12.51 -8.37 36.54
CA PRO A 361 11.47 -7.61 35.87
C PRO A 361 10.71 -8.51 34.89
N VAL A 362 9.40 -8.27 34.76
CA VAL A 362 8.55 -8.99 33.79
C VAL A 362 9.09 -8.73 32.37
N ALA A 363 9.35 -9.81 31.62
CA ALA A 363 9.91 -9.73 30.28
C ALA A 363 8.98 -8.99 29.31
N THR A 364 9.55 -8.22 28.37
CA THR A 364 8.79 -7.42 27.39
C THR A 364 7.84 -8.27 26.55
N ALA A 365 8.23 -9.49 26.19
CA ALA A 365 7.38 -10.43 25.47
C ALA A 365 6.13 -10.83 26.29
N GLU A 366 6.28 -11.03 27.60
CA GLU A 366 5.15 -11.35 28.48
C GLU A 366 4.23 -10.14 28.64
N LYS A 367 4.77 -8.91 28.68
CA LYS A 367 3.97 -7.67 28.68
C LYS A 367 3.13 -7.54 27.40
N ILE A 368 3.72 -7.80 26.23
CA ILE A 368 3.01 -7.78 24.94
C ILE A 368 1.93 -8.87 24.92
N TRP A 369 2.24 -10.08 25.39
CA TRP A 369 1.27 -11.17 25.46
C TRP A 369 0.09 -10.85 26.39
N ARG A 370 0.35 -10.32 27.59
CA ARG A 370 -0.69 -9.85 28.53
C ARG A 370 -1.54 -8.73 27.90
N TRP A 371 -0.93 -7.81 27.14
CA TRP A 371 -1.64 -6.76 26.42
C TRP A 371 -2.54 -7.33 25.30
N CYS A 372 -2.04 -8.27 24.50
CA CYS A 372 -2.82 -8.96 23.47
C CYS A 372 -4.04 -9.67 24.08
N ARG A 373 -3.87 -10.29 25.26
CA ARG A 373 -4.97 -10.92 26.00
C ARG A 373 -5.99 -9.91 26.53
N ARG A 374 -5.56 -8.69 26.86
CA ARG A 374 -6.41 -7.61 27.39
C ARG A 374 -7.24 -6.91 26.30
N LYS A 375 -6.70 -6.76 25.09
CA LYS A 375 -7.40 -6.12 23.97
C LYS A 375 -7.35 -7.02 22.71
N PRO A 376 -8.15 -8.11 22.67
CA PRO A 376 -8.10 -9.08 21.57
C PRO A 376 -8.48 -8.45 20.22
N VAL A 377 -9.41 -7.49 20.20
CA VAL A 377 -9.85 -6.82 18.96
C VAL A 377 -8.77 -5.94 18.34
N THR A 378 -8.04 -5.16 19.15
CA THR A 378 -6.95 -4.31 18.61
C THR A 378 -5.75 -5.16 18.20
N ALA A 379 -5.47 -6.25 18.93
CA ALA A 379 -4.41 -7.18 18.60
C ALA A 379 -4.71 -7.94 17.29
N SER A 380 -5.96 -8.40 17.09
CA SER A 380 -6.36 -9.08 15.85
C SER A 380 -6.36 -8.15 14.65
N LEU A 381 -6.78 -6.89 14.81
CA LEU A 381 -6.70 -5.88 13.75
C LEU A 381 -5.24 -5.57 13.36
N GLY A 382 -4.34 -5.48 14.35
CA GLY A 382 -2.90 -5.32 14.13
C GLY A 382 -2.29 -6.53 13.41
N ALA A 383 -2.68 -7.75 13.77
CA ALA A 383 -2.23 -8.96 13.09
C ALA A 383 -2.74 -9.04 11.64
N ALA A 384 -4.01 -8.69 11.41
CA ALA A 384 -4.62 -8.68 10.07
C ALA A 384 -3.96 -7.64 9.14
N THR A 385 -3.67 -6.44 9.66
CA THR A 385 -2.94 -5.40 8.91
C THR A 385 -1.51 -5.82 8.59
N MET A 386 -0.82 -6.47 9.52
CA MET A 386 0.53 -7.01 9.28
C MET A 386 0.52 -8.12 8.23
N LEU A 387 -0.46 -9.04 8.30
CA LEU A 387 -0.67 -10.08 7.27
C LEU A 387 -0.97 -9.48 5.90
N LEU A 388 -1.79 -8.44 5.83
CA LEU A 388 -2.09 -7.74 4.58
C LEU A 388 -0.83 -7.08 4.00
N MET A 389 -0.02 -6.43 4.83
CA MET A 389 1.25 -5.83 4.40
C MET A 389 2.22 -6.89 3.86
N VAL A 390 2.32 -8.05 4.52
CA VAL A 390 3.15 -9.17 4.03
C VAL A 390 2.60 -9.73 2.72
N ALA A 391 1.30 -9.92 2.60
CA ALA A 391 0.66 -10.41 1.38
C ALA A 391 0.90 -9.44 0.20
N VAL A 392 0.83 -8.13 0.42
CA VAL A 392 1.15 -7.11 -0.59
C VAL A 392 2.65 -7.10 -0.92
N ALA A 393 3.52 -7.16 0.09
CA ALA A 393 4.96 -7.15 -0.09
C ALA A 393 5.47 -8.38 -0.86
N ILE A 394 4.83 -9.55 -0.71
CA ILE A 394 5.16 -10.77 -1.45
C ILE A 394 4.44 -10.81 -2.81
N GLY A 395 3.17 -10.42 -2.86
CA GLY A 395 2.34 -10.47 -4.06
C GLY A 395 2.77 -9.47 -5.14
N SER A 396 3.21 -8.27 -4.74
CA SER A 396 3.62 -7.21 -5.67
C SER A 396 4.83 -7.61 -6.55
N PRO A 397 5.94 -8.14 -6.00
CA PRO A 397 7.06 -8.63 -6.81
C PRO A 397 6.65 -9.73 -7.81
N ILE A 398 5.82 -10.68 -7.37
CA ILE A 398 5.36 -11.79 -8.22
C ILE A 398 4.53 -11.27 -9.40
N ALA A 399 3.63 -10.31 -9.13
CA ALA A 399 2.81 -9.67 -10.18
C ALA A 399 3.68 -8.89 -11.18
N VAL A 400 4.66 -8.10 -10.69
CA VAL A 400 5.58 -7.34 -11.55
C VAL A 400 6.40 -8.28 -12.45
N VAL A 401 6.93 -9.38 -11.89
CA VAL A 401 7.70 -10.36 -12.68
C VAL A 401 6.83 -11.03 -13.74
N ARG A 402 5.57 -11.40 -13.43
CA ARG A 402 4.64 -11.95 -14.42
C ARG A 402 4.35 -10.97 -15.54
N ILE A 403 4.03 -9.71 -15.22
CA ILE A 403 3.73 -8.68 -16.21
C ILE A 403 4.94 -8.44 -17.13
N ASN A 404 6.14 -8.40 -16.58
CA ASN A 404 7.37 -8.21 -17.37
C ASN A 404 7.67 -9.39 -18.29
N ARG A 405 7.42 -10.63 -17.84
CA ARG A 405 7.57 -11.83 -18.69
C ARG A 405 6.61 -11.82 -19.88
N GLU A 406 5.35 -11.44 -19.68
CA GLU A 406 4.39 -11.36 -20.80
C GLU A 406 4.76 -10.26 -21.79
N ARG A 407 5.24 -9.09 -21.31
CA ARG A 407 5.75 -8.04 -22.20
C ARG A 407 6.92 -8.52 -23.06
N GLN A 408 7.87 -9.24 -22.47
CA GLN A 408 9.01 -9.79 -23.20
C GLN A 408 8.60 -10.81 -24.28
N ARG A 409 7.60 -11.65 -24.01
CA ARG A 409 7.06 -12.60 -25.00
C ARG A 409 6.45 -11.90 -26.20
N VAL A 410 5.65 -10.85 -25.96
CA VAL A 410 5.03 -10.06 -27.04
C VAL A 410 6.09 -9.37 -27.89
N GLU A 411 7.13 -8.83 -27.26
CA GLU A 411 8.21 -8.15 -27.98
C GLU A 411 9.08 -9.12 -28.79
N GLN A 412 9.35 -10.30 -28.26
CA GLN A 412 10.04 -11.38 -28.99
C GLN A 412 9.20 -11.87 -30.19
N ALA A 413 7.89 -12.07 -30.00
CA ALA A 413 7.00 -12.48 -31.08
C ALA A 413 6.97 -11.44 -32.21
N ARG A 414 6.88 -10.14 -31.88
CA ARG A 414 6.95 -9.05 -32.87
C ARG A 414 8.27 -9.03 -33.64
N LYS A 415 9.40 -9.27 -32.96
CA LYS A 415 10.72 -9.32 -33.62
C LYS A 415 10.82 -10.51 -34.58
N GLN A 416 10.31 -11.68 -34.18
CA GLN A 416 10.28 -12.87 -35.04
C GLN A 416 9.41 -12.66 -36.28
N GLU A 417 8.22 -12.08 -36.11
CA GLU A 417 7.32 -11.76 -37.22
C GLU A 417 7.98 -10.79 -38.22
N SER A 418 8.62 -9.73 -37.72
CA SER A 418 9.34 -8.78 -38.57
C SER A 418 10.51 -9.42 -39.32
N GLN A 419 11.26 -10.32 -38.68
CA GLN A 419 12.38 -11.03 -39.32
C GLN A 419 11.88 -12.01 -40.39
N GLN A 420 10.82 -12.77 -40.10
CA GLN A 420 10.21 -13.67 -41.08
C GLN A 420 9.70 -12.91 -42.30
N ARG A 421 9.07 -11.74 -42.10
CA ARG A 421 8.59 -10.90 -43.19
C ARG A 421 9.74 -10.41 -44.07
N GLN A 422 10.82 -9.89 -43.48
CA GLN A 422 11.99 -9.44 -44.25
C GLN A 422 12.65 -10.59 -45.02
N GLN A 423 12.76 -11.77 -44.41
CA GLN A 423 13.29 -12.96 -45.10
C GLN A 423 12.40 -13.40 -46.27
N ALA A 424 11.07 -13.40 -46.09
CA ALA A 424 10.13 -13.72 -47.14
C ALA A 424 10.19 -12.72 -48.31
N GLU A 425 10.28 -11.42 -48.01
CA GLU A 425 10.44 -10.36 -49.03
C GLU A 425 11.76 -10.52 -49.80
N ALA A 426 12.87 -10.82 -49.13
CA ALA A 426 14.17 -11.07 -49.77
C ALA A 426 14.19 -12.35 -50.63
N GLN A 427 13.52 -13.41 -50.18
CA GLN A 427 13.37 -14.66 -50.95
C GLN A 427 12.52 -14.45 -52.20
N ALA A 428 11.40 -13.73 -52.06
CA ALA A 428 10.53 -13.38 -53.19
C ALA A 428 11.31 -12.54 -54.23
N TYR A 429 12.02 -11.52 -53.78
CA TYR A 429 12.89 -10.71 -54.64
C TYR A 429 13.93 -11.55 -55.40
N THR A 430 14.64 -12.44 -54.69
CA THR A 430 15.65 -13.32 -55.31
C THR A 430 15.01 -14.25 -56.35
N SER A 431 13.83 -14.81 -56.05
CA SER A 431 13.07 -15.64 -56.98
C SER A 431 12.67 -14.86 -58.24
N ASP A 432 12.22 -13.62 -58.09
CA ASP A 432 11.82 -12.78 -59.22
C ASP A 432 13.01 -12.40 -60.10
N MET A 433 14.19 -12.13 -59.52
CA MET A 433 15.40 -11.86 -60.32
C MET A 433 15.84 -13.09 -61.14
N ASN A 434 15.67 -14.30 -60.62
CA ASN A 434 15.89 -15.53 -61.38
C ASN A 434 14.89 -15.68 -62.54
N LEU A 435 13.61 -15.34 -62.31
CA LEU A 435 12.59 -15.36 -63.37
C LEU A 435 12.87 -14.33 -64.46
N VAL A 436 13.46 -13.18 -64.11
CA VAL A 436 13.90 -12.17 -65.08
C VAL A 436 15.05 -12.71 -65.93
N GLN A 437 16.06 -13.33 -65.30
CA GLN A 437 17.18 -13.95 -66.02
C GLN A 437 16.68 -15.06 -66.97
N GLN A 438 15.78 -15.93 -66.50
CA GLN A 438 15.19 -16.96 -67.36
C GLN A 438 14.43 -16.35 -68.55
N ALA A 439 13.61 -15.32 -68.31
CA ALA A 439 12.88 -14.64 -69.38
C ALA A 439 13.81 -13.97 -70.40
N TRP A 440 14.98 -13.50 -69.96
CA TRP A 440 16.02 -12.98 -70.82
C TRP A 440 16.67 -14.08 -71.67
N ASP A 441 17.06 -15.20 -71.06
CA ASP A 441 17.67 -16.34 -71.76
C ASP A 441 16.72 -16.97 -72.81
N GLU A 442 15.42 -16.94 -72.55
CA GLU A 442 14.36 -17.36 -73.49
C GLU A 442 14.06 -16.33 -74.60
N GLY A 443 14.71 -15.16 -74.60
CA GLY A 443 14.46 -14.07 -75.54
C GLY A 443 13.12 -13.35 -75.33
N ASN A 444 12.43 -13.59 -74.21
CA ASN A 444 11.14 -12.98 -73.88
C ASN A 444 11.31 -11.63 -73.17
N LEU A 445 11.79 -10.64 -73.92
CA LEU A 445 12.11 -9.30 -73.42
C LEU A 445 10.94 -8.62 -72.69
N ARG A 446 9.71 -8.81 -73.19
CA ARG A 446 8.51 -8.20 -72.60
C ARG A 446 8.25 -8.70 -71.18
N ARG A 447 8.45 -10.00 -70.94
CA ARG A 447 8.29 -10.61 -69.63
C ARG A 447 9.40 -10.18 -68.67
N ALA A 448 10.65 -10.14 -69.13
CA ALA A 448 11.78 -9.65 -68.35
C ALA A 448 11.59 -8.19 -67.90
N GLN A 449 11.18 -7.30 -68.82
CA GLN A 449 10.91 -5.89 -68.50
C GLN A 449 9.71 -5.71 -67.56
N ALA A 450 8.64 -6.50 -67.71
CA ALA A 450 7.47 -6.42 -66.84
C ALA A 450 7.83 -6.81 -65.39
N LEU A 451 8.60 -7.89 -65.21
CA LEU A 451 9.07 -8.32 -63.90
C LEU A 451 10.02 -7.30 -63.26
N LEU A 452 10.94 -6.72 -64.03
CA LEU A 452 11.83 -5.68 -63.51
C LEU A 452 11.08 -4.41 -63.09
N ARG A 453 10.07 -3.98 -63.85
CA ARG A 453 9.26 -2.79 -63.50
C ARG A 453 8.42 -2.99 -62.24
N ALA A 454 8.00 -4.22 -61.94
CA ALA A 454 7.24 -4.53 -60.73
C ALA A 454 8.03 -4.28 -59.44
N HIS A 455 9.37 -4.26 -59.51
CA HIS A 455 10.28 -4.00 -58.38
C HIS A 455 10.73 -2.53 -58.26
N ILE A 456 10.09 -1.61 -59.00
CA ILE A 456 10.32 -0.17 -58.81
C ILE A 456 9.57 0.26 -57.53
N PRO A 457 10.26 0.73 -56.48
CA PRO A 457 9.62 1.04 -55.20
C PRO A 457 8.69 2.25 -55.32
N GLU A 458 7.52 2.17 -54.70
CA GLU A 458 6.63 3.31 -54.51
C GLU A 458 7.16 4.26 -53.41
N PRO A 459 6.77 5.56 -53.42
CA PRO A 459 7.20 6.50 -52.39
C PRO A 459 6.89 5.99 -50.97
N GLY A 460 7.93 5.80 -50.16
CA GLY A 460 7.82 5.30 -48.78
C GLY A 460 8.04 3.80 -48.60
N GLN A 461 8.22 3.03 -49.68
CA GLN A 461 8.64 1.62 -49.61
C GLN A 461 10.17 1.48 -49.59
N PRO A 462 10.71 0.44 -48.95
CA PRO A 462 12.14 0.14 -49.00
C PRO A 462 12.57 -0.25 -50.41
N ASP A 463 13.64 0.35 -50.92
CA ASP A 463 14.23 0.01 -52.21
C ASP A 463 15.05 -1.28 -52.07
N LEU A 464 14.50 -2.39 -52.56
CA LEU A 464 15.12 -3.72 -52.52
C LEU A 464 16.04 -4.00 -53.72
N ARG A 465 16.15 -3.08 -54.69
CA ARG A 465 16.89 -3.30 -55.94
C ARG A 465 18.40 -3.32 -55.70
N GLY A 466 19.00 -4.49 -55.90
CA GLY A 466 20.44 -4.71 -55.85
C GLY A 466 21.15 -4.52 -57.20
N PHE A 467 22.35 -5.11 -57.30
CA PHE A 467 23.18 -5.04 -58.51
C PHE A 467 22.53 -5.80 -59.67
N GLU A 468 21.99 -6.98 -59.39
CA GLU A 468 21.33 -7.89 -60.31
C GLU A 468 20.16 -7.22 -61.05
N TRP A 469 19.30 -6.48 -60.35
CA TRP A 469 18.21 -5.74 -60.98
C TRP A 469 18.74 -4.72 -61.98
N ARG A 470 19.77 -3.94 -61.61
CA ARG A 470 20.34 -2.89 -62.45
C ARG A 470 21.05 -3.46 -63.68
N TYR A 471 21.76 -4.57 -63.51
CA TYR A 471 22.42 -5.29 -64.59
C TYR A 471 21.41 -5.83 -65.61
N LEU A 472 20.38 -6.54 -65.15
CA LEU A 472 19.32 -7.07 -66.00
C LEU A 472 18.50 -5.97 -66.69
N TRP A 473 18.27 -4.87 -65.98
CA TRP A 473 17.62 -3.68 -66.55
C TRP A 473 18.42 -3.09 -67.71
N GLN A 474 19.74 -3.02 -67.59
CA GLN A 474 20.61 -2.52 -68.66
C GLN A 474 20.62 -3.46 -69.87
N LEU A 475 20.69 -4.78 -69.65
CA LEU A 475 20.64 -5.78 -70.74
C LEU A 475 19.32 -5.68 -71.52
N CYS A 476 18.21 -5.51 -70.81
CA CYS A 476 16.88 -5.37 -71.41
C CYS A 476 16.65 -4.06 -72.19
N GLN A 477 17.68 -3.22 -72.37
CA GLN A 477 17.60 -1.94 -73.08
C GLN A 477 18.39 -1.86 -74.39
N ASP A 478 19.14 -2.91 -74.79
CA ASP A 478 19.95 -2.83 -76.01
C ASP A 478 19.07 -2.86 -77.30
N GLU A 479 19.19 -1.82 -78.12
CA GLU A 479 18.29 -1.51 -79.26
C GLU A 479 18.81 -1.99 -80.63
N SER A 480 19.51 -3.12 -80.75
CA SER A 480 19.87 -3.68 -82.07
C SER A 480 18.70 -4.47 -82.69
N ARG A 481 18.05 -3.89 -83.71
CA ARG A 481 16.73 -4.27 -84.26
C ARG A 481 16.86 -4.99 -85.63
N TYR A 482 16.45 -6.27 -85.69
CA TYR A 482 16.12 -7.10 -86.89
C TYR A 482 17.26 -7.62 -87.80
N ALA A 483 17.14 -8.89 -88.21
CA ALA A 483 18.00 -9.56 -89.19
C ALA A 483 17.14 -10.20 -90.31
N PHE A 484 17.48 -9.95 -91.58
CA PHE A 484 16.92 -10.66 -92.73
C PHE A 484 17.90 -11.78 -93.12
N THR A 485 17.54 -13.03 -92.88
CA THR A 485 18.48 -14.17 -92.95
C THR A 485 18.19 -15.16 -94.08
N ASN A 486 17.21 -14.89 -94.96
CA ASN A 486 16.76 -15.82 -96.00
C ASN A 486 17.25 -15.42 -97.40
N PHE A 487 18.56 -15.49 -97.63
CA PHE A 487 19.17 -15.37 -98.96
C PHE A 487 19.77 -16.72 -99.36
N GLU A 488 19.46 -17.21 -100.57
CA GLU A 488 19.98 -18.50 -101.08
C GLU A 488 21.45 -18.40 -101.52
N HIS A 489 21.95 -17.18 -101.68
CA HIS A 489 23.30 -16.84 -102.12
C HIS A 489 23.90 -15.76 -101.21
N ASP A 490 25.23 -15.60 -101.28
CA ASP A 490 25.93 -14.53 -100.59
C ASP A 490 25.39 -13.16 -101.03
N VAL A 491 25.33 -12.23 -100.08
CA VAL A 491 24.88 -10.86 -100.34
C VAL A 491 26.08 -10.06 -100.87
N ASP A 492 26.07 -9.77 -102.16
CA ASP A 492 27.18 -9.11 -102.84
C ASP A 492 27.13 -7.59 -102.73
N ALA A 493 25.92 -7.02 -102.70
CA ALA A 493 25.72 -5.58 -102.59
C ALA A 493 24.34 -5.23 -102.05
N LEU A 494 24.25 -4.02 -101.49
CA LEU A 494 23.01 -3.45 -100.98
C LEU A 494 22.96 -1.95 -101.29
N ALA A 495 21.77 -1.44 -101.54
CA ALA A 495 21.56 -0.02 -101.77
C ALA A 495 20.19 0.43 -101.23
N PHE A 496 20.18 1.57 -100.56
CA PHE A 496 18.94 2.22 -100.13
C PHE A 496 18.33 3.03 -101.27
N SER A 497 17.01 3.03 -101.35
CA SER A 497 16.31 3.97 -102.22
C SER A 497 16.55 5.41 -101.74
N PRO A 498 16.53 6.41 -102.65
CA PRO A 498 16.79 7.81 -102.29
C PRO A 498 15.81 8.38 -101.26
N ASP A 499 14.58 7.85 -101.21
CA ASP A 499 13.56 8.22 -100.23
C ASP A 499 13.68 7.45 -98.90
N GLY A 500 14.66 6.55 -98.78
CA GLY A 500 14.94 5.77 -97.57
C GLY A 500 13.87 4.75 -97.21
N LYS A 501 12.91 4.48 -98.11
CA LYS A 501 11.79 3.57 -97.84
C LYS A 501 12.08 2.12 -98.22
N PHE A 502 12.96 1.91 -99.20
CA PHE A 502 13.26 0.60 -99.72
C PHE A 502 14.75 0.28 -99.58
N LEU A 503 15.04 -0.99 -99.33
CA LEU A 503 16.37 -1.56 -99.41
C LEU A 503 16.39 -2.58 -100.54
N ALA A 504 17.27 -2.41 -101.51
CA ALA A 504 17.56 -3.44 -102.49
C ALA A 504 18.79 -4.21 -102.04
N VAL A 505 18.68 -5.54 -102.08
CA VAL A 505 19.75 -6.46 -101.71
C VAL A 505 20.00 -7.39 -102.88
N CYS A 506 21.23 -7.39 -103.40
CA CYS A 506 21.68 -8.34 -104.41
C CYS A 506 22.25 -9.58 -103.74
N ALA A 507 21.70 -10.74 -104.10
CA ALA A 507 22.21 -12.03 -103.67
C ALA A 507 22.24 -12.97 -104.88
N GLY A 508 23.40 -13.16 -105.48
CA GLY A 508 23.55 -13.97 -106.69
C GLY A 508 22.85 -13.35 -107.92
N PRO A 509 21.99 -14.10 -108.65
CA PRO A 509 21.26 -13.59 -109.82
C PRO A 509 19.95 -12.86 -109.47
N VAL A 510 19.63 -12.70 -108.18
CA VAL A 510 18.36 -12.15 -107.70
C VAL A 510 18.59 -10.86 -106.92
N ILE A 511 17.71 -9.89 -107.14
CA ILE A 511 17.64 -8.66 -106.36
C ILE A 511 16.36 -8.69 -105.55
N LYS A 512 16.47 -8.66 -104.23
CA LYS A 512 15.32 -8.58 -103.32
C LYS A 512 15.04 -7.13 -102.96
N LEU A 513 13.78 -6.72 -103.09
CA LEU A 513 13.31 -5.41 -102.64
C LEU A 513 12.58 -5.55 -101.31
N LEU A 514 13.06 -4.82 -100.29
CA LEU A 514 12.51 -4.84 -98.95
C LEU A 514 11.98 -3.44 -98.60
N ASP A 515 10.79 -3.39 -97.99
CA ASP A 515 10.27 -2.16 -97.39
C ASP A 515 10.78 -2.04 -95.96
N ILE A 516 11.50 -0.95 -95.67
CA ILE A 516 12.12 -0.71 -94.36
C ILE A 516 11.08 -0.42 -93.28
N ASN A 517 9.96 0.21 -93.65
CA ASN A 517 8.92 0.60 -92.71
C ASN A 517 7.95 -0.54 -92.42
N SER A 518 7.49 -1.24 -93.46
CA SER A 518 6.55 -2.36 -93.31
C SER A 518 7.24 -3.69 -92.99
N LYS A 519 8.56 -3.77 -93.17
CA LYS A 519 9.41 -4.95 -92.87
C LYS A 519 9.03 -6.19 -93.67
N LEU A 520 8.46 -6.00 -94.85
CA LEU A 520 8.04 -7.06 -95.77
C LEU A 520 8.91 -7.06 -97.03
N GLU A 521 9.16 -8.25 -97.55
CA GLU A 521 9.73 -8.43 -98.88
C GLU A 521 8.65 -8.08 -99.91
N LEU A 522 8.90 -7.04 -100.71
CA LEU A 522 7.98 -6.55 -101.75
C LEU A 522 8.10 -7.35 -103.06
N GLY A 523 9.18 -8.10 -103.19
CA GLY A 523 9.39 -9.10 -104.24
C GLY A 523 10.81 -9.12 -104.80
N GLU A 524 11.00 -10.01 -105.76
CA GLU A 524 12.29 -10.28 -106.41
C GLU A 524 12.34 -9.71 -107.83
N LEU A 525 13.51 -9.22 -108.23
CA LEU A 525 13.86 -8.88 -109.62
C LEU A 525 14.93 -9.86 -110.11
N ARG A 526 14.81 -10.32 -111.36
CA ARG A 526 15.73 -11.29 -111.98
C ARG A 526 16.01 -10.97 -113.43
N ASN A 527 17.28 -10.95 -113.83
CA ASN A 527 17.67 -10.73 -115.22
C ASN A 527 17.11 -11.83 -116.14
N ALA A 528 16.97 -11.52 -117.44
CA ALA A 528 16.48 -12.48 -118.43
C ALA A 528 17.41 -13.71 -118.54
N ASN A 529 18.71 -13.53 -118.34
CA ASN A 529 19.67 -14.60 -118.19
C ASN A 529 19.78 -15.04 -116.72
N LYS A 530 19.29 -16.24 -116.40
CA LYS A 530 19.22 -16.76 -115.02
C LYS A 530 20.57 -17.11 -114.40
N ASN A 531 21.64 -17.20 -115.21
CA ASN A 531 22.99 -17.50 -114.73
C ASN A 531 23.87 -16.24 -114.59
N ASP A 532 23.32 -15.04 -114.81
CA ASP A 532 24.09 -13.80 -114.66
C ASP A 532 24.07 -13.34 -113.19
N THR A 533 25.25 -13.33 -112.58
CA THR A 533 25.42 -12.96 -111.16
C THR A 533 25.62 -11.46 -111.05
N ILE A 534 24.82 -10.81 -110.19
CA ILE A 534 24.81 -9.36 -110.03
C ILE A 534 25.64 -8.99 -108.82
N TYR A 535 26.79 -8.36 -109.06
CA TYR A 535 27.70 -7.95 -108.00
C TYR A 535 27.44 -6.54 -107.48
N ARG A 536 26.82 -5.67 -108.28
CA ARG A 536 26.70 -4.24 -107.95
C ARG A 536 25.33 -3.69 -108.27
N ILE A 537 24.90 -2.76 -107.42
CA ILE A 537 23.59 -2.12 -107.47
C ILE A 537 23.71 -0.66 -107.05
N ALA A 538 23.02 0.24 -107.77
CA ALA A 538 22.96 1.65 -107.44
C ALA A 538 21.58 2.21 -107.77
N PHE A 539 20.94 2.88 -106.81
CA PHE A 539 19.70 3.61 -107.09
C PHE A 539 20.00 4.94 -107.79
N SER A 540 19.11 5.35 -108.69
CA SER A 540 19.17 6.71 -109.24
C SER A 540 18.79 7.72 -108.15
N PRO A 541 19.62 8.73 -107.84
CA PRO A 541 19.31 9.72 -106.79
C PRO A 541 18.10 10.61 -107.13
N LYS A 542 17.73 10.73 -108.41
CA LYS A 542 16.59 11.55 -108.86
C LYS A 542 15.27 10.80 -108.95
N SER A 543 15.29 9.48 -109.04
CA SER A 543 14.09 8.67 -109.20
C SER A 543 14.17 7.41 -108.37
N THR A 544 13.24 7.26 -107.43
CA THR A 544 13.09 6.05 -106.62
C THR A 544 12.69 4.83 -107.43
N ASN A 545 12.33 5.02 -108.71
CA ASN A 545 11.85 3.98 -109.59
C ASN A 545 12.93 3.41 -110.53
N ILE A 546 14.15 3.98 -110.53
CA ILE A 546 15.25 3.54 -111.40
C ILE A 546 16.37 2.95 -110.57
N LEU A 547 16.81 1.75 -110.95
CA LEU A 547 17.89 1.02 -110.31
C LEU A 547 18.87 0.52 -111.37
N ALA A 548 20.16 0.83 -111.23
CA ALA A 548 21.22 0.30 -112.06
C ALA A 548 21.83 -0.94 -111.42
N THR A 549 22.11 -1.95 -112.23
CA THR A 549 22.73 -3.20 -111.78
C THR A 549 23.77 -3.65 -112.77
N ALA A 550 24.87 -4.20 -112.26
CA ALA A 550 25.92 -4.75 -113.08
C ALA A 550 26.56 -5.98 -112.41
N GLY A 551 27.18 -6.83 -113.21
CA GLY A 551 27.63 -8.13 -112.76
C GLY A 551 28.56 -8.82 -113.75
N GLN A 552 28.56 -10.14 -113.70
CA GLN A 552 29.50 -10.98 -114.44
C GLN A 552 29.34 -10.91 -115.96
N SER A 553 28.12 -10.69 -116.46
CA SER A 553 27.84 -10.58 -117.91
C SER A 553 28.49 -9.39 -118.61
N GLY A 554 28.99 -8.40 -117.85
CA GLY A 554 29.52 -7.17 -118.42
C GLY A 554 28.46 -6.29 -119.08
N VAL A 555 27.19 -6.47 -118.70
CA VAL A 555 26.08 -5.62 -119.15
C VAL A 555 25.52 -4.84 -117.98
N ILE A 556 25.49 -3.52 -118.11
CA ILE A 556 24.81 -2.64 -117.15
C ILE A 556 23.33 -2.62 -117.53
N HIS A 557 22.48 -3.00 -116.59
CA HIS A 557 21.03 -2.97 -116.75
C HIS A 557 20.43 -1.81 -115.96
N LEU A 558 19.44 -1.14 -116.55
CA LEU A 558 18.56 -0.20 -115.86
C LEU A 558 17.19 -0.84 -115.67
N TRP A 559 16.78 -0.91 -114.42
CA TRP A 559 15.51 -1.45 -113.96
C TRP A 559 14.49 -0.34 -113.74
N ASN A 560 13.26 -0.60 -114.16
CA ASN A 560 12.10 0.17 -113.74
C ASN A 560 11.37 -0.61 -112.64
N LEU A 561 11.35 -0.10 -111.41
CA LEU A 561 10.80 -0.83 -110.26
C LEU A 561 9.27 -0.94 -110.28
N THR A 562 8.58 -0.08 -111.03
CA THR A 562 7.13 -0.12 -111.20
C THR A 562 6.73 -1.25 -112.14
N THR A 563 7.46 -1.44 -113.25
CA THR A 563 7.19 -2.52 -114.21
C THR A 563 7.96 -3.81 -113.91
N LYS A 564 8.99 -3.74 -113.07
CA LYS A 564 9.95 -4.82 -112.75
C LYS A 564 10.70 -5.37 -113.99
N GLU A 565 10.86 -4.54 -115.01
CA GLU A 565 11.58 -4.89 -116.24
C GLU A 565 12.99 -4.31 -116.25
N ALA A 566 13.95 -5.10 -116.75
CA ALA A 566 15.34 -4.69 -116.96
C ALA A 566 15.56 -4.34 -118.44
N THR A 567 16.22 -3.20 -118.69
CA THR A 567 16.66 -2.81 -120.03
C THR A 567 18.19 -2.71 -120.06
N PRO A 568 18.87 -3.26 -121.08
CA PRO A 568 20.30 -3.05 -121.21
C PRO A 568 20.60 -1.56 -121.48
N PHE A 569 21.61 -1.05 -120.78
CA PHE A 569 22.02 0.36 -120.81
C PHE A 569 23.40 0.54 -121.44
N ALA A 570 24.36 -0.32 -121.07
CA ALA A 570 25.67 -0.42 -121.71
C ALA A 570 26.03 -1.90 -121.85
N GLU A 571 26.42 -2.30 -123.06
CA GLU A 571 26.71 -3.69 -123.43
C GLU A 571 28.17 -3.84 -123.88
N HIS A 572 28.65 -5.08 -123.95
CA HIS A 572 30.03 -5.44 -124.33
C HIS A 572 31.12 -4.91 -123.39
N LEU A 573 30.82 -4.78 -122.10
CA LEU A 573 31.85 -4.56 -121.10
C LEU A 573 32.41 -5.91 -120.63
N SER A 574 33.57 -5.88 -120.00
CA SER A 574 34.04 -6.96 -119.14
C SER A 574 33.29 -6.93 -117.79
N GLU A 575 33.63 -7.82 -116.86
CA GLU A 575 33.05 -7.82 -115.50
C GLU A 575 33.11 -6.42 -114.85
N VAL A 576 31.97 -5.98 -114.31
CA VAL A 576 31.81 -4.62 -113.77
C VAL A 576 32.02 -4.64 -112.26
N ASP A 577 33.15 -4.10 -111.81
CA ASP A 577 33.58 -4.09 -110.41
C ASP A 577 32.84 -3.03 -109.57
N SER A 578 32.30 -1.97 -110.19
CA SER A 578 31.62 -0.88 -109.49
C SER A 578 30.76 -0.04 -110.43
N ILE A 579 29.61 0.43 -109.95
CA ILE A 579 28.72 1.36 -110.65
C ILE A 579 28.25 2.44 -109.68
N GLU A 580 28.14 3.67 -110.15
CA GLU A 580 27.59 4.77 -109.36
C GLU A 580 26.93 5.82 -110.25
N PHE A 581 25.80 6.35 -109.79
CA PHE A 581 25.17 7.52 -110.42
C PHE A 581 25.79 8.80 -109.89
N SER A 582 25.94 9.81 -110.75
CA SER A 582 26.22 11.17 -110.28
C SER A 582 25.12 11.66 -109.34
N PRO A 583 25.42 12.53 -108.35
CA PRO A 583 24.40 13.06 -107.43
C PRO A 583 23.22 13.72 -108.13
N ASP A 584 23.45 14.33 -109.30
CA ASP A 584 22.41 14.94 -110.12
C ASP A 584 21.66 13.92 -111.01
N GLY A 585 21.98 12.63 -110.94
CA GLY A 585 21.34 11.53 -111.66
C GLY A 585 21.49 11.54 -113.18
N LYS A 586 22.28 12.46 -113.76
CA LYS A 586 22.42 12.58 -115.24
C LYS A 586 23.51 11.69 -115.81
N MET A 587 24.51 11.30 -115.00
CA MET A 587 25.61 10.45 -115.42
C MET A 587 25.63 9.15 -114.64
N LEU A 588 26.12 8.10 -115.28
CA LEU A 588 26.42 6.82 -114.67
C LEU A 588 27.89 6.50 -114.95
N ALA A 589 28.68 6.26 -113.90
CA ALA A 589 30.05 5.79 -114.01
C ALA A 589 30.09 4.28 -113.73
N ALA A 590 30.95 3.58 -114.45
CA ALA A 590 31.25 2.18 -114.16
C ALA A 590 32.73 1.88 -114.34
N ALA A 591 33.26 1.04 -113.46
CA ALA A 591 34.59 0.46 -113.56
C ALA A 591 34.46 -0.98 -114.07
N PHE A 592 35.20 -1.32 -115.13
CA PHE A 592 35.20 -2.65 -115.73
C PHE A 592 36.58 -2.96 -116.30
N ASP A 593 37.11 -4.13 -115.98
CA ASP A 593 38.45 -4.61 -116.40
C ASP A 593 39.54 -3.54 -116.21
N LEU A 594 40.15 -3.02 -117.27
CA LEU A 594 41.19 -1.98 -117.22
C LEU A 594 40.65 -0.60 -117.64
N ALA A 595 39.35 -0.34 -117.53
CA ALA A 595 38.75 0.92 -117.93
C ALA A 595 37.69 1.45 -116.96
N LEU A 596 37.52 2.77 -117.01
CA LEU A 596 36.40 3.49 -116.43
C LEU A 596 35.60 4.11 -117.57
N GLY A 597 34.29 3.90 -117.57
CA GLY A 597 33.36 4.55 -118.49
C GLY A 597 32.41 5.49 -117.75
N VAL A 598 32.07 6.60 -118.38
CA VAL A 598 31.03 7.53 -117.92
C VAL A 598 30.03 7.75 -119.04
N TRP A 599 28.75 7.48 -118.77
CA TRP A 599 27.66 7.60 -119.72
C TRP A 599 26.65 8.66 -119.29
N ASN A 600 26.03 9.31 -120.26
CA ASN A 600 24.83 10.08 -120.03
C ASN A 600 23.62 9.13 -119.93
N VAL A 601 22.85 9.25 -118.84
CA VAL A 601 21.72 8.34 -118.53
C VAL A 601 20.56 8.52 -119.50
N GLU A 602 20.25 9.76 -119.89
CA GLU A 602 19.09 10.07 -120.75
C GLU A 602 19.36 9.70 -122.21
N SER A 603 20.53 10.08 -122.73
CA SER A 603 20.88 9.81 -124.14
C SER A 603 21.50 8.43 -124.37
N LYS A 604 21.81 7.67 -123.30
CA LYS A 604 22.57 6.40 -123.32
C LYS A 604 23.88 6.46 -124.10
N ARG A 605 24.53 7.64 -124.15
CA ARG A 605 25.80 7.83 -124.88
C ARG A 605 26.97 7.81 -123.92
N LEU A 606 28.05 7.12 -124.32
CA LEU A 606 29.33 7.20 -123.64
C LEU A 606 29.88 8.61 -123.78
N LEU A 607 30.08 9.29 -122.66
CA LEU A 607 30.64 10.65 -122.59
C LEU A 607 32.16 10.61 -122.51
N TRP A 608 32.69 9.65 -121.74
CA TRP A 608 34.12 9.54 -121.50
C TRP A 608 34.50 8.09 -121.19
N THR A 609 35.68 7.68 -121.64
CA THR A 609 36.31 6.42 -121.24
C THR A 609 37.80 6.62 -121.04
N SER A 610 38.37 5.97 -120.03
CA SER A 610 39.81 5.99 -119.79
C SER A 610 40.53 5.18 -120.88
N THR A 611 41.53 5.77 -121.52
CA THR A 611 42.45 5.05 -122.40
C THR A 611 43.77 4.81 -121.64
N ASN A 612 44.18 3.56 -121.46
CA ASN A 612 45.40 3.09 -120.76
C ASN A 612 45.41 3.12 -119.21
N SER A 613 44.49 2.43 -118.55
CA SER A 613 44.69 2.03 -117.15
C SER A 613 45.52 0.73 -117.10
N HIS A 614 46.68 0.75 -116.44
CA HIS A 614 47.48 -0.47 -116.20
C HIS A 614 47.03 -1.27 -114.97
N ILE A 615 46.03 -0.76 -114.25
CA ILE A 615 45.49 -1.33 -113.02
C ILE A 615 43.97 -1.28 -113.13
N SER A 616 43.31 -2.39 -112.75
CA SER A 616 41.87 -2.51 -112.77
C SER A 616 41.23 -1.63 -111.67
N PRO A 617 40.39 -0.63 -112.03
CA PRO A 617 39.69 0.17 -111.05
C PRO A 617 38.67 -0.69 -110.31
N ARG A 618 38.75 -0.70 -108.97
CA ARG A 618 37.87 -1.53 -108.11
C ARG A 618 36.61 -0.83 -107.64
N THR A 619 36.62 0.49 -107.63
CA THR A 619 35.52 1.31 -107.11
C THR A 619 35.46 2.62 -107.88
N VAL A 620 34.25 3.12 -108.10
CA VAL A 620 33.98 4.44 -108.67
C VAL A 620 33.14 5.20 -107.66
N ALA A 621 33.41 6.49 -107.51
CA ALA A 621 32.61 7.37 -106.68
C ALA A 621 32.56 8.76 -107.30
N PHE A 622 31.41 9.42 -107.22
CA PHE A 622 31.27 10.82 -107.57
C PHE A 622 31.49 11.70 -106.33
N THR A 623 32.02 12.89 -106.56
CA THR A 623 32.03 13.96 -105.56
C THR A 623 30.59 14.39 -105.25
N PRO A 624 30.27 14.79 -104.00
CA PRO A 624 28.89 15.17 -103.63
C PRO A 624 28.31 16.35 -104.41
N ASP A 625 29.16 17.23 -104.94
CA ASP A 625 28.80 18.38 -105.79
C ASP A 625 28.66 18.02 -107.28
N GLY A 626 28.99 16.78 -107.66
CA GLY A 626 28.74 16.22 -108.99
C GLY A 626 29.68 16.70 -110.08
N THR A 627 30.84 17.25 -109.72
CA THR A 627 31.92 17.65 -110.65
C THR A 627 33.01 16.62 -110.77
#